data_AF-A0A948PWZ4-F1
#
_entry.id   AF-A0A948PWZ4-F1
#
_cell.length_a   1.000
_cell.length_b   1.000
_cell.length_c   1.000
_cell.angle_alpha   90.00
_cell.angle_beta   90.00
_cell.angle_gamma   90.00
#
_symmetry.space_group_name_H-M   'P 1'
#
loop_
_entity.id
_entity.type
_entity.pdbx_description
1 polymer ?
#
loop_
_entity_poly.entity_id
_entity_poly.type
_entity_poly.pdbx_seq_one_letter_code
_entity_poly.pdbx_strand_id
1 'polypeptide(L)'
;MAKQLKYNNKELLFELSEFLLNWRKGTTILSGLKGKDQYTSVRIDFETGLALFLEYTVTTALNLTTFYQTRDELFASRQNIDNSLEKYLNRLDEIGRQEMENSRKALKIAEKYPILGYAYTYGSTSMSAQMIREKIERLQHLLSVELPEYKREYIFHLRFKHQP
;
A
#
# COMPACT_ATOMS: atom_id res chain seq x y z
N MET A 1 -1.90 -21.28 -21.56
CA MET A 1 -0.60 -20.69 -21.18
C MET A 1 -0.74 -19.18 -21.15
N ALA A 2 -0.93 -18.58 -19.97
CA ALA A 2 -0.96 -17.12 -19.85
C ALA A 2 0.44 -16.57 -20.13
N LYS A 3 0.57 -15.66 -21.09
CA LYS A 3 1.80 -14.89 -21.34
C LYS A 3 2.14 -14.17 -20.02
N GLN A 4 3.18 -14.62 -19.32
CA GLN A 4 3.77 -13.81 -18.24
C GLN A 4 4.27 -12.53 -18.89
N LEU A 5 3.52 -11.44 -18.71
CA LEU A 5 4.05 -10.11 -18.94
C LEU A 5 5.23 -9.97 -17.98
N LYS A 6 6.46 -10.04 -18.52
CA LYS A 6 7.67 -9.58 -17.83
C LYS A 6 7.59 -8.07 -17.70
N TYR A 7 6.67 -7.57 -16.88
CA TYR A 7 6.77 -6.19 -16.43
C TYR A 7 8.04 -6.08 -15.59
N ASN A 8 8.94 -5.18 -15.99
CA ASN A 8 10.12 -4.86 -15.22
C ASN A 8 9.69 -4.03 -14.00
N ASN A 9 9.16 -4.69 -12.97
CA ASN A 9 8.63 -4.05 -11.77
C ASN A 9 9.66 -3.11 -11.10
N LYS A 10 10.97 -3.31 -11.35
CA LYS A 10 12.03 -2.44 -10.81
C LYS A 10 11.94 -1.01 -11.32
N GLU A 11 11.63 -0.81 -12.59
CA GLU A 11 11.51 0.52 -13.19
C GLU A 11 10.28 1.25 -12.64
N LEU A 12 9.14 0.56 -12.60
CA LEU A 12 7.91 1.10 -11.99
C LEU A 12 8.12 1.45 -10.50
N LEU A 13 8.76 0.58 -9.71
CA LEU A 13 9.04 0.86 -8.30
C LEU A 13 9.96 2.06 -8.14
N PHE A 14 10.96 2.21 -9.02
CA PHE A 14 11.85 3.37 -9.03
C PHE A 14 11.07 4.66 -9.34
N GLU A 15 10.27 4.66 -10.40
CA GLU A 15 9.44 5.82 -10.80
C GLU A 15 8.45 6.22 -9.71
N LEU A 16 7.74 5.25 -9.10
CA LEU A 16 6.82 5.51 -7.99
C LEU A 16 7.54 6.09 -6.77
N SER A 17 8.75 5.61 -6.48
CA SER A 17 9.56 6.10 -5.35
C SER A 17 10.04 7.53 -5.59
N GLU A 18 10.54 7.83 -6.80
CA GLU A 18 10.98 9.18 -7.19
C GLU A 18 9.82 10.17 -7.23
N PHE A 19 8.66 9.74 -7.75
CA PHE A 19 7.44 10.53 -7.69
C PHE A 19 7.09 10.88 -6.24
N LEU A 20 7.00 9.89 -5.35
CA LEU A 20 6.62 10.11 -3.95
C LEU A 20 7.63 11.01 -3.23
N LEU A 21 8.92 10.86 -3.50
CA LEU A 21 9.97 11.71 -2.93
C LEU A 21 9.75 13.18 -3.29
N ASN A 22 9.50 13.47 -4.55
CA ASN A 22 9.30 14.85 -5.00
C ASN A 22 7.91 15.40 -4.62
N TRP A 23 6.88 14.55 -4.64
CA TRP A 23 5.53 14.90 -4.20
C TRP A 23 5.48 15.29 -2.71
N ARG A 24 6.19 14.55 -1.85
CA ARG A 24 6.30 14.86 -0.41
C ARG A 24 6.96 16.20 -0.15
N LYS A 25 7.98 16.58 -0.93
CA LYS A 25 8.60 17.91 -0.85
C LYS A 25 7.56 19.00 -1.15
N GLY A 26 6.77 18.85 -2.22
CA GLY A 26 5.70 19.78 -2.56
C GLY A 26 4.61 19.85 -1.49
N THR A 27 4.17 18.70 -0.99
CA THR A 27 3.15 18.62 0.07
C THR A 27 3.64 19.27 1.37
N THR A 28 4.92 19.13 1.70
CA THR A 28 5.55 19.80 2.85
C THR A 28 5.48 21.33 2.70
N ILE A 29 5.83 21.85 1.53
CA ILE A 29 5.74 23.29 1.25
C ILE A 29 4.29 23.77 1.41
N LEU A 30 3.33 23.05 0.82
CA LEU A 30 1.91 23.40 0.87
C LEU A 30 1.37 23.41 2.30
N SER A 31 1.71 22.40 3.10
CA SER A 31 1.32 22.29 4.52
C SER A 31 1.91 23.39 5.41
N GLY A 32 3.01 24.01 4.98
CA GLY A 32 3.65 25.12 5.68
C GLY A 32 3.05 26.50 5.38
N LEU A 33 2.15 26.60 4.39
CA LEU A 33 1.53 27.87 4.03
C LEU A 33 0.51 28.31 5.08
N LYS A 34 0.41 29.63 5.28
CA LYS A 34 -0.60 30.26 6.13
C LYS A 34 -1.52 31.13 5.28
N GLY A 35 -2.83 30.96 5.44
CA GLY A 35 -3.80 31.82 4.77
C GLY A 35 -3.72 33.25 5.32
N LYS A 36 -3.89 34.23 4.43
CA LYS A 36 -3.98 35.65 4.82
C LYS A 36 -5.34 36.01 5.43
N ASP A 37 -6.34 35.17 5.17
CA ASP A 37 -7.72 35.30 5.60
C ASP A 37 -8.35 33.90 5.79
N GLN A 38 -9.59 33.85 6.26
CA GLN A 38 -10.30 32.60 6.54
C GLN A 38 -10.52 31.76 5.27
N TYR A 39 -10.91 32.38 4.16
CA TYR A 39 -11.18 31.68 2.91
C TYR A 39 -9.91 31.03 2.36
N THR A 40 -8.81 31.79 2.32
CA THR A 40 -7.51 31.29 1.89
C THR A 40 -7.01 30.16 2.79
N SER A 41 -7.28 30.23 4.10
CA SER A 41 -6.89 29.18 5.05
C SER A 41 -7.65 27.87 4.81
N VAL A 42 -8.97 27.94 4.59
CA VAL A 42 -9.80 26.77 4.24
C VAL A 42 -9.36 26.15 2.92
N ARG A 43 -9.03 26.99 1.92
CA ARG A 43 -8.55 26.52 0.63
C ARG A 43 -7.21 25.79 0.73
N ILE A 44 -6.24 26.35 1.46
CA ILE A 44 -4.93 25.70 1.70
C ILE A 44 -5.12 24.35 2.41
N ASP A 45 -5.99 24.30 3.41
CA ASP A 45 -6.28 23.06 4.16
C ASP A 45 -6.90 21.98 3.24
N PHE A 46 -7.81 22.37 2.35
CA PHE A 46 -8.40 21.46 1.37
C PHE A 46 -7.39 20.97 0.33
N GLU A 47 -6.61 21.88 -0.28
CA GLU A 47 -5.58 21.53 -1.27
C GLU A 47 -4.49 20.64 -0.66
N THR A 48 -4.14 20.87 0.61
CA THR A 48 -3.24 20.00 1.39
C THR A 48 -3.85 18.62 1.58
N GLY A 49 -5.14 18.55 1.91
CA GLY A 49 -5.89 17.30 1.99
C GLY A 49 -5.86 16.51 0.67
N LEU A 50 -6.12 17.18 -0.46
CA LEU A 50 -6.03 16.56 -1.79
C LEU A 50 -4.62 16.04 -2.08
N ALA A 51 -3.58 16.83 -1.80
CA ALA A 51 -2.19 16.43 -2.02
C ALA A 51 -1.81 15.19 -1.20
N LEU A 52 -2.20 15.16 0.08
CA LEU A 52 -1.99 14.00 0.95
C LEU A 52 -2.78 12.77 0.48
N PHE A 53 -4.02 12.96 0.03
CA PHE A 53 -4.84 11.86 -0.48
C PHE A 53 -4.23 11.19 -1.72
N LEU A 54 -3.69 12.00 -2.64
CA LEU A 54 -2.93 11.52 -3.78
C LEU A 54 -1.63 10.80 -3.35
N GLU A 55 -0.91 11.35 -2.38
CA GLU A 55 0.29 10.69 -1.82
C GLU A 55 -0.02 9.29 -1.29
N TYR A 56 -1.10 9.13 -0.53
CA TYR A 56 -1.48 7.84 0.02
C TYR A 56 -1.99 6.85 -1.04
N THR A 57 -2.58 7.37 -2.12
CA THR A 57 -2.97 6.56 -3.29
C THR A 57 -1.73 6.00 -3.99
N VAL A 58 -0.73 6.84 -4.26
CA VAL A 58 0.50 6.39 -4.91
C VAL A 58 1.34 5.50 -3.98
N THR A 59 1.33 5.77 -2.67
CA THR A 59 1.94 4.88 -1.67
C THR A 59 1.27 3.51 -1.68
N THR A 60 -0.05 3.43 -1.85
CA THR A 60 -0.76 2.15 -2.04
C THR A 60 -0.25 1.40 -3.27
N ALA A 61 -0.08 2.10 -4.40
CA ALA A 61 0.44 1.49 -5.63
C ALA A 61 1.86 0.96 -5.45
N LEU A 62 2.73 1.71 -4.75
CA LEU A 62 4.09 1.28 -4.42
C LEU A 62 4.08 0.02 -3.54
N ASN A 63 3.31 0.03 -2.45
CA ASN A 63 3.22 -1.09 -1.53
C ASN A 63 2.65 -2.34 -2.22
N LEU A 64 1.61 -2.20 -3.03
CA LEU A 64 1.01 -3.30 -3.76
C LEU A 64 1.96 -3.91 -4.79
N THR A 65 2.67 -3.06 -5.54
CA THR A 65 3.68 -3.51 -6.51
C THR A 65 4.82 -4.25 -5.79
N THR A 66 5.29 -3.72 -4.66
CA THR A 66 6.32 -4.35 -3.83
C THR A 66 5.84 -5.68 -3.26
N PHE A 67 4.59 -5.76 -2.81
CA PHE A 67 3.97 -6.98 -2.31
C PHE A 67 3.95 -8.07 -3.38
N TYR A 68 3.44 -7.76 -4.58
CA TYR A 68 3.37 -8.73 -5.67
C TYR A 68 4.76 -9.19 -6.13
N GLN A 69 5.72 -8.27 -6.24
CA GLN A 69 7.10 -8.66 -6.54
C GLN A 69 7.67 -9.59 -5.47
N THR A 70 7.51 -9.25 -4.18
CA THR A 70 8.00 -10.07 -3.06
C THR A 70 7.34 -11.46 -3.05
N ARG A 71 6.04 -11.51 -3.34
CA ARG A 71 5.26 -12.76 -3.44
C ARG A 71 5.77 -13.62 -4.60
N ASP A 72 6.04 -13.01 -5.75
CA ASP A 72 6.51 -13.75 -6.93
C ASP A 72 7.95 -14.26 -6.71
N GLU A 73 8.81 -13.48 -6.06
CA GLU A 73 10.15 -13.90 -5.62
C GLU A 73 10.10 -15.05 -4.60
N LEU A 74 9.14 -14.99 -3.66
CA LEU A 74 8.86 -16.10 -2.74
C LEU A 74 8.47 -17.37 -3.49
N PHE A 75 7.58 -17.28 -4.48
CA PHE A 75 7.16 -18.45 -5.28
C PHE A 75 8.29 -19.02 -6.14
N ALA A 76 9.15 -18.15 -6.70
CA ALA A 76 10.30 -18.56 -7.50
C ALA A 76 11.41 -19.21 -6.64
N SER A 77 11.59 -18.75 -5.40
CA SER A 77 12.61 -19.26 -4.48
C SER A 77 12.22 -20.55 -3.75
N ARG A 78 11.00 -21.06 -3.93
CA ARG A 78 10.50 -22.30 -3.28
C ARG A 78 11.38 -23.55 -3.48
N GLN A 79 12.30 -23.53 -4.45
CA GLN A 79 13.25 -24.62 -4.70
C GLN A 79 14.47 -24.61 -3.75
N ASN A 80 14.75 -23.50 -3.03
CA ASN A 80 15.81 -23.38 -2.04
C ASN A 80 15.21 -23.15 -0.65
N ILE A 81 15.30 -24.16 0.21
CA ILE A 81 14.41 -24.36 1.38
C ILE A 81 14.79 -23.57 2.64
N ASP A 82 16.00 -22.99 2.71
CA ASP A 82 16.47 -22.27 3.90
C ASP A 82 16.42 -20.74 3.77
N ASN A 83 16.35 -20.07 4.94
CA ASN A 83 16.47 -18.64 5.34
C ASN A 83 15.81 -17.55 4.45
N SER A 84 15.81 -17.73 3.14
CA SER A 84 15.12 -16.92 2.14
C SER A 84 13.60 -16.87 2.35
N LEU A 85 12.96 -17.97 2.71
CA LEU A 85 11.52 -18.04 2.97
C LEU A 85 11.08 -17.10 4.09
N GLU A 86 11.71 -17.21 5.25
CA GLU A 86 11.37 -16.39 6.42
C GLU A 86 11.59 -14.91 6.10
N LYS A 87 12.67 -14.58 5.39
CA LYS A 87 12.94 -13.22 4.89
C LYS A 87 11.79 -12.70 4.02
N TYR A 88 11.31 -13.47 3.04
CA TYR A 88 10.21 -13.04 2.18
C TYR A 88 8.89 -12.89 2.94
N LEU A 89 8.57 -13.81 3.84
CA LEU A 89 7.34 -13.73 4.63
C LEU A 89 7.36 -12.59 5.64
N ASN A 90 8.51 -12.31 6.25
CA ASN A 90 8.69 -11.12 7.10
C ASN A 90 8.59 -9.84 6.28
N ARG A 91 9.09 -9.84 5.04
CA ARG A 91 8.94 -8.70 4.13
C ARG A 91 7.48 -8.46 3.72
N LEU A 92 6.70 -9.51 3.44
CA LEU A 92 5.27 -9.39 3.16
C LEU A 92 4.48 -8.84 4.36
N ASP A 93 4.80 -9.30 5.58
CA ASP A 93 4.21 -8.74 6.81
C ASP A 93 4.54 -7.25 6.97
N GLU A 94 5.80 -6.87 6.76
CA GLU A 94 6.24 -5.47 6.83
C GLU A 94 5.49 -4.58 5.83
N ILE A 95 5.38 -5.01 4.57
CA ILE A 95 4.63 -4.28 3.53
C ILE A 95 3.15 -4.14 3.92
N GLY A 96 2.54 -5.22 4.44
CA GLY A 96 1.16 -5.18 4.91
C GLY A 96 0.96 -4.18 6.06
N ARG A 97 1.90 -4.10 7.01
CA ARG A 97 1.86 -3.10 8.10
C ARG A 97 2.02 -1.67 7.59
N GLN A 98 2.94 -1.44 6.65
CA GLN A 98 3.12 -0.15 6.00
C GLN A 98 1.84 0.29 5.28
N GLU A 99 1.18 -0.64 4.59
CA GLU A 99 -0.05 -0.37 3.87
C GLU A 99 -1.24 -0.12 4.81
N MET A 100 -1.30 -0.84 5.93
CA MET A 100 -2.31 -0.59 6.96
C MET A 100 -2.17 0.82 7.55
N GLU A 101 -0.94 1.25 7.86
CA GLU A 101 -0.69 2.60 8.36
C GLU A 101 -1.01 3.67 7.32
N ASN A 102 -0.61 3.45 6.06
CA ASN A 102 -0.96 4.32 4.94
C ASN A 102 -2.49 4.47 4.80
N SER A 103 -3.22 3.35 4.85
CA SER A 103 -4.68 3.35 4.75
C SER A 103 -5.35 4.06 5.92
N ARG A 104 -4.82 3.94 7.14
CA ARG A 104 -5.33 4.71 8.31
C ARG A 104 -5.15 6.22 8.15
N LYS A 105 -4.03 6.66 7.58
CA LYS A 105 -3.80 8.09 7.28
C LYS A 105 -4.75 8.57 6.18
N ALA A 106 -4.92 7.80 5.12
CA ALA A 106 -5.86 8.10 4.04
C ALA A 106 -7.31 8.20 4.54
N LEU A 107 -7.71 7.32 5.46
CA LEU A 107 -9.06 7.33 6.04
C LEU A 107 -9.38 8.67 6.71
N LYS A 108 -8.45 9.21 7.52
CA LYS A 108 -8.64 10.50 8.20
C LYS A 108 -8.91 11.64 7.22
N ILE A 109 -8.20 11.64 6.09
CA ILE A 109 -8.40 12.64 5.03
C ILE A 109 -9.73 12.44 4.31
N ALA A 110 -10.09 11.19 3.98
CA ALA A 110 -11.34 10.86 3.31
C ALA A 110 -12.58 11.18 4.19
N GLU A 111 -12.47 11.00 5.50
CA GLU A 111 -13.52 11.37 6.46
C GLU A 111 -13.66 12.89 6.59
N LYS A 112 -12.54 13.63 6.57
CA LYS A 112 -12.54 15.09 6.60
C LYS A 112 -13.07 15.71 5.30
N TYR A 113 -12.71 15.13 4.15
CA TYR A 113 -13.07 15.64 2.83
C TYR A 113 -13.69 14.55 1.95
N PRO A 114 -14.98 14.19 2.16
CA PRO A 114 -15.65 13.13 1.41
C PRO A 114 -15.65 13.34 -0.10
N ILE A 115 -15.64 14.60 -0.56
CA ILE A 115 -15.63 14.96 -1.98
C ILE A 115 -14.38 14.51 -2.73
N LEU A 116 -13.25 14.28 -2.03
CA LEU A 116 -12.02 13.79 -2.66
C LEU A 116 -12.15 12.36 -3.21
N GLY A 117 -13.06 11.56 -2.64
CA GLY A 117 -13.35 10.21 -3.10
C GLY A 117 -14.38 10.13 -4.23
N TYR A 118 -14.95 11.25 -4.66
CA TYR A 118 -16.01 11.30 -5.66
C TYR A 118 -15.43 11.27 -7.09
N ALA A 119 -15.75 10.22 -7.86
CA ALA A 119 -15.41 10.16 -9.28
C ALA A 119 -16.65 10.47 -10.13
N TYR A 120 -16.73 11.72 -10.60
CA TYR A 120 -17.83 12.20 -11.44
C TYR A 120 -18.07 11.31 -12.68
N THR A 121 -17.00 10.77 -13.26
CA THR A 121 -17.03 9.92 -14.47
C THR A 121 -17.66 8.55 -14.28
N TYR A 122 -17.71 8.02 -13.06
CA TYR A 122 -18.21 6.66 -12.80
C TYR A 122 -19.53 6.65 -12.01
N GLY A 123 -20.08 7.82 -11.66
CA GLY A 123 -21.28 7.92 -10.82
C GLY A 123 -21.11 7.27 -9.44
N SER A 124 -19.87 6.95 -9.05
CA SER A 124 -19.52 6.18 -7.87
C SER A 124 -18.30 6.77 -7.19
N THR A 125 -18.16 6.55 -5.89
CA THR A 125 -16.93 6.88 -5.17
C THR A 125 -15.84 5.88 -5.55
N SER A 126 -14.75 6.32 -6.17
CA SER A 126 -13.62 5.43 -6.54
C SER A 126 -12.74 5.08 -5.34
N MET A 127 -12.72 5.93 -4.30
CA MET A 127 -12.05 5.70 -3.02
C MET A 127 -12.80 6.41 -1.87
N SER A 128 -13.94 5.85 -1.45
CA SER A 128 -14.66 6.36 -0.28
C SER A 128 -13.99 5.97 1.05
N ALA A 129 -14.32 6.69 2.12
CA ALA A 129 -13.93 6.30 3.48
C ALA A 129 -14.38 4.87 3.81
N GLN A 130 -15.55 4.43 3.33
CA GLN A 130 -16.03 3.06 3.51
C GLN A 130 -15.09 2.04 2.85
N MET A 131 -14.70 2.24 1.59
CA MET A 131 -13.78 1.35 0.89
C MET A 131 -12.42 1.27 1.59
N ILE A 132 -11.94 2.39 2.15
CA ILE A 132 -10.69 2.42 2.92
C ILE A 132 -10.83 1.63 4.23
N ARG A 133 -11.98 1.68 4.92
CA ARG A 133 -12.24 0.86 6.11
C ARG A 133 -12.25 -0.63 5.77
N GLU A 134 -12.96 -1.03 4.72
CA GLU A 134 -12.98 -2.42 4.26
C GLU A 134 -11.58 -2.92 3.89
N LYS A 135 -10.75 -2.06 3.26
CA LYS A 135 -9.35 -2.36 2.97
C LYS A 135 -8.53 -2.56 4.27
N ILE A 136 -8.73 -1.72 5.28
CA ILE A 136 -8.06 -1.86 6.59
C ILE A 136 -8.45 -3.18 7.25
N GLU A 137 -9.74 -3.54 7.24
CA GLU A 137 -10.22 -4.81 7.80
C GLU A 137 -9.59 -6.01 7.10
N ARG A 138 -9.52 -5.98 5.76
CA ARG A 138 -8.85 -7.04 4.98
C ARG A 138 -7.35 -7.12 5.27
N LEU A 139 -6.66 -5.99 5.38
CA LEU A 139 -5.24 -5.97 5.75
C LEU A 139 -5.02 -6.51 7.17
N GLN A 140 -5.92 -6.18 8.10
CA GLN A 140 -5.86 -6.69 9.46
C GLN A 140 -6.04 -8.21 9.48
N HIS A 141 -7.01 -8.74 8.74
CA HIS A 141 -7.21 -10.19 8.58
C HIS A 141 -5.99 -10.88 7.95
N LEU A 142 -5.45 -10.31 6.86
CA LEU A 142 -4.24 -10.81 6.20
C LEU A 142 -3.07 -10.93 7.18
N LEU A 143 -2.84 -9.89 7.99
CA LEU A 143 -1.72 -9.82 8.93
C LEU A 143 -1.91 -10.71 10.18
N SER A 144 -3.14 -10.87 10.67
CA SER A 144 -3.41 -11.59 11.92
C SER A 144 -3.75 -13.07 11.73
N VAL A 145 -4.29 -13.43 10.56
CA VAL A 145 -4.79 -14.78 10.26
C VAL A 145 -3.99 -15.40 9.12
N GLU A 146 -4.13 -14.85 7.91
CA GLU A 146 -3.68 -15.53 6.68
C GLU A 146 -2.15 -15.68 6.60
N LEU A 147 -1.37 -14.62 6.84
CA LEU A 147 0.09 -14.70 6.80
C LEU A 147 0.66 -15.61 7.91
N PRO A 148 0.21 -15.52 9.18
CA PRO A 148 0.59 -16.48 10.21
C PRO A 148 0.21 -17.93 9.89
N GLU A 149 -0.99 -18.18 9.35
CA GLU A 149 -1.43 -19.51 8.92
C GLU A 149 -0.53 -20.06 7.82
N TYR A 150 -0.32 -19.26 6.78
CA TYR A 150 0.56 -19.62 5.67
C TYR A 150 1.99 -19.91 6.16
N LYS A 151 2.53 -19.09 7.08
CA LYS A 151 3.83 -19.37 7.74
C LYS A 151 3.82 -20.75 8.41
N ARG A 152 2.78 -21.09 9.18
CA ARG A 152 2.68 -22.39 9.89
C ARG A 152 2.57 -23.56 8.93
N GLU A 153 1.65 -23.50 7.96
CA GLU A 153 1.43 -24.56 6.98
C GLU A 153 2.68 -24.82 6.14
N TYR A 154 3.35 -23.75 5.70
CA TYR A 154 4.54 -23.89 4.88
C TYR A 154 5.72 -24.48 5.66
N ILE A 155 5.93 -24.06 6.92
CA ILE A 155 6.92 -24.67 7.81
C ILE A 155 6.60 -26.15 8.05
N PHE A 156 5.32 -26.50 8.24
CA PHE A 156 4.90 -27.89 8.40
C PHE A 156 5.24 -28.71 7.15
N HIS A 157 4.87 -28.25 5.97
CA HIS A 157 5.15 -28.97 4.73
C HIS A 157 6.66 -29.11 4.43
N LEU A 158 7.49 -28.13 4.82
CA LEU A 158 8.94 -28.21 4.70
C LEU A 158 9.57 -29.20 5.70
N ARG A 159 9.10 -29.22 6.96
CA ARG A 159 9.64 -30.11 8.00
C ARG A 159 9.27 -31.58 7.80
N PHE A 160 8.09 -31.87 7.23
CA PHE A 160 7.60 -33.23 7.09
C PHE A 160 7.87 -33.87 5.73
N LYS A 161 8.19 -33.10 4.67
CA LYS A 161 8.67 -33.69 3.38
C LYS A 161 10.14 -34.09 3.39
N HIS A 162 10.89 -33.75 4.44
CA HIS A 162 12.33 -34.00 4.55
C HIS A 162 12.72 -34.83 5.79
N GLN A 163 11.75 -35.51 6.39
CA GLN A 163 12.08 -36.63 7.28
C GLN A 163 12.44 -37.85 6.42
N PRO A 164 13.65 -38.43 6.58
CA PRO A 164 14.05 -39.64 5.87
C PRO A 164 13.20 -40.85 6.28
#